data_AF-A0A8T4URG4-F1
#
_entry.id   AF-A0A8T4URG4-F1
#
_cell.length_a   1.000
_cell.length_b   1.000
_cell.length_c   1.000
_cell.angle_alpha   90.00
_cell.angle_beta   90.00
_cell.angle_gamma   90.00
#
_symmetry.space_group_name_H-M   'P 1'
#
loop_
_entity.id
_entity.type
_entity.pdbx_description
1 polymer ?
#
loop_
_entity_poly.entity_id
_entity_poly.type
_entity_poly.pdbx_seq_one_letter_code
_entity_poly.pdbx_strand_id
1 'polypeptide(L)' 'MINNLKVLLVDKLIIVESLGIIENFNLKPRDAIHAAVMKINKIKEIVSEDADFDKVEGIIRYDIKSFLEKFSKTKK' A
#
# COMPACT_ATOMS: atom_id res chain seq x y z
N MET A 1 -18.41 5.84 12.14
CA MET A 1 -17.45 4.89 11.54
C MET A 1 -18.04 4.40 10.22
N ILE A 2 -17.20 4.20 9.20
CA ILE A 2 -17.65 3.65 7.90
C ILE A 2 -17.65 2.12 8.06
N ASN A 3 -18.78 1.47 7.74
CA ASN A 3 -18.88 0.02 7.80
C ASN A 3 -17.93 -0.61 6.77
N ASN A 4 -17.32 -1.74 7.13
CA ASN A 4 -16.32 -2.46 6.32
C ASN A 4 -15.01 -1.67 6.06
N LEU A 5 -14.74 -0.62 6.83
CA LEU A 5 -13.47 0.10 6.81
C LEU A 5 -12.69 -0.16 8.11
N LYS A 6 -11.52 -0.79 8.00
CA LYS A 6 -10.56 -0.91 9.11
C LYS A 6 -9.46 0.13 8.91
N VAL A 7 -9.33 1.06 9.87
CA VAL A 7 -8.23 2.03 9.90
C VAL A 7 -7.07 1.41 10.68
N LEU A 8 -5.89 1.37 10.08
CA LEU A 8 -4.66 0.92 10.74
C LEU A 8 -3.93 2.12 11.32
N LEU A 9 -3.45 1.99 12.56
CA LEU A 9 -2.71 3.05 13.24
C LEU A 9 -1.25 3.04 12.81
N VAL A 10 -0.64 4.22 12.85
CA VAL A 10 0.79 4.43 12.62
C VAL A 10 1.48 4.57 13.96
N ASP A 11 2.41 3.67 14.26
CA ASP A 11 3.23 3.70 15.46
C ASP A 11 4.70 4.02 15.12
N LYS A 12 5.55 4.05 16.14
CA LYS A 12 6.98 4.35 15.98
C LYS A 12 7.70 3.33 15.08
N LEU A 13 7.28 2.06 15.11
CA LEU A 13 7.88 1.02 14.27
C LEU A 13 7.60 1.28 12.80
N ILE A 14 6.35 1.67 12.47
CA ILE A 14 5.97 2.07 11.11
C ILE A 14 6.76 3.29 10.64
N ILE A 15 6.97 4.28 11.51
CA ILE A 15 7.77 5.46 11.15
C ILE A 15 9.21 5.08 10.83
N VAL A 16 9.86 4.25 11.66
CA VAL A 16 11.23 3.79 11.41
C VAL A 16 11.32 3.00 10.10
N GLU A 17 10.38 2.08 9.86
CA GLU A 17 10.33 1.33 8.61
C GLU A 17 10.13 2.25 7.39
N SER A 18 9.31 3.30 7.53
CA SER A 18 9.07 4.24 6.43
C SER A 18 10.33 5.01 6.02
N LEU A 19 11.24 5.30 6.95
CA LEU A 19 12.52 5.95 6.62
C LEU A 19 13.38 5.04 5.73
N GLY A 20 13.48 3.75 6.06
CA GLY A 20 14.18 2.79 5.21
C GLY A 20 13.54 2.64 3.83
N ILE A 21 12.22 2.74 3.73
CA ILE A 21 11.52 2.72 2.43
C ILE A 21 11.83 3.97 1.60
N ILE A 22 11.88 5.15 2.23
CA ILE A 22 12.28 6.39 1.54
C ILE A 22 13.69 6.23 0.96
N GLU A 23 14.63 5.73 1.76
CA GLU A 23 16.02 5.53 1.34
C GLU A 23 16.15 4.52 0.19
N ASN A 24 15.42 3.41 0.25
CA ASN A 24 15.55 2.33 -0.73
C ASN A 24 14.79 2.57 -2.04
N PHE A 25 13.67 3.28 -2.00
CA PHE A 25 12.75 3.40 -3.13
C PHE A 25 12.50 4.84 -3.58
N ASN A 26 13.09 5.82 -2.89
CA ASN A 26 12.93 7.25 -3.15
C ASN A 26 11.45 7.69 -3.20
N LEU A 27 10.63 7.08 -2.34
CA LEU A 27 9.22 7.45 -2.19
C LEU A 27 9.07 8.73 -1.38
N LYS A 28 7.97 9.46 -1.64
CA LYS A 28 7.59 10.59 -0.78
C LYS A 28 7.25 10.07 0.62
N PRO A 29 7.46 10.86 1.68
CA PRO A 29 7.27 10.39 3.07
C PRO A 29 5.90 9.78 3.35
N ARG A 30 4.82 10.36 2.81
CA ARG A 30 3.46 9.81 2.96
C ARG A 30 3.33 8.42 2.33
N ASP A 31 3.83 8.25 1.12
CA ASP A 31 3.68 7.01 0.37
C ASP A 31 4.56 5.92 0.98
N ALA A 32 5.73 6.29 1.51
CA ALA A 32 6.56 5.40 2.31
C ALA A 32 5.89 4.94 3.61
N ILE A 33 5.12 5.81 4.30
CA ILE A 33 4.32 5.40 5.47
C ILE A 33 3.26 4.37 5.06
N HIS A 34 2.57 4.56 3.93
CA HIS A 34 1.63 3.56 3.42
C HIS A 34 2.31 2.20 3.15
N ALA A 35 3.45 2.22 2.47
CA ALA A 35 4.22 1.01 2.20
C ALA A 35 4.72 0.32 3.49
N ALA A 36 5.15 1.10 4.50
CA ALA A 36 5.57 0.57 5.79
C ALA A 36 4.41 -0.09 6.56
N VAL A 37 3.24 0.55 6.59
CA VAL A 37 2.01 -0.02 7.16
C VAL A 37 1.71 -1.35 6.48
N MET A 38 1.74 -1.39 5.14
CA MET A 38 1.46 -2.58 4.37
C MET A 38 2.44 -3.72 4.69
N LYS A 39 3.74 -3.44 4.69
CA LYS A 39 4.79 -4.42 4.98
C LYS A 39 4.66 -5.03 6.37
N ILE A 40 4.51 -4.20 7.41
CA ILE A 40 4.37 -4.65 8.80
C ILE A 40 3.09 -5.47 9.00
N ASN A 41 1.99 -5.09 8.34
CA ASN A 41 0.72 -5.79 8.42
C ASN A 41 0.57 -6.93 7.39
N LYS A 42 1.63 -7.26 6.64
CA LYS A 42 1.64 -8.32 5.60
C LYS A 42 0.57 -8.12 4.51
N ILE A 43 0.22 -6.87 4.22
CA ILE A 43 -0.70 -6.49 3.15
C ILE A 43 0.12 -6.33 1.87
N LYS A 44 -0.22 -7.08 0.83
CA LYS A 44 0.55 -7.12 -0.42
C LYS A 44 -0.07 -6.34 -1.57
N GLU A 45 -1.36 -6.05 -1.49
CA GLU A 45 -2.09 -5.43 -2.59
C GLU A 45 -2.56 -4.04 -2.18
N ILE A 46 -2.39 -3.07 -3.09
CA ILE A 46 -2.90 -1.71 -2.93
C ILE A 46 -3.65 -1.30 -4.20
N VAL A 47 -4.77 -0.60 -4.01
CA VAL A 47 -5.45 0.10 -5.09
C VAL A 47 -5.01 1.56 -5.04
N SER A 48 -4.31 2.01 -6.08
CA SER A 48 -3.79 3.36 -6.17
C SER A 48 -3.50 3.73 -7.62
N GLU A 49 -3.78 4.97 -8.00
CA GLU A 49 -3.36 5.55 -9.28
C GLU A 49 -1.89 5.99 -9.27
N ASP A 50 -1.24 5.99 -8.11
CA ASP A 50 0.15 6.39 -7.98
C ASP A 50 1.10 5.23 -8.35
N ALA A 51 1.69 5.31 -9.54
CA ALA A 51 2.63 4.32 -10.06
C ALA A 51 3.93 4.20 -9.26
N ASP A 52 4.22 5.14 -8.34
CA ASP A 52 5.43 5.05 -7.52
C ASP A 52 5.45 3.79 -6.63
N PHE A 53 4.28 3.24 -6.25
CA PHE A 53 4.21 1.98 -5.49
C PHE A 53 4.69 0.75 -6.29
N ASP A 54 4.76 0.82 -7.61
CA ASP A 54 5.30 -0.26 -8.45
C ASP A 54 6.81 -0.50 -8.19
N LYS A 55 7.49 0.47 -7.55
CA LYS A 55 8.89 0.37 -7.16
C LYS A 55 9.11 -0.44 -5.88
N VAL A 56 8.09 -0.62 -5.05
CA VAL A 56 8.24 -1.23 -3.72
C VAL A 56 8.15 -2.73 -3.81
N GLU A 57 9.26 -3.41 -3.48
CA GLU A 57 9.31 -4.86 -3.48
C GLU A 57 8.27 -5.47 -2.53
N GLY A 58 7.54 -6.48 -3.01
CA GLY A 58 6.51 -7.18 -2.22
C GLY A 58 5.15 -6.51 -2.21
N ILE A 59 5.00 -5.33 -2.84
CA ILE A 59 3.72 -4.66 -3.08
C ILE A 59 3.29 -4.85 -4.53
N ILE A 60 2.01 -5.16 -4.72
CA ILE A 60 1.33 -5.25 -6.01
C ILE A 60 0.31 -4.12 -6.06
N ARG A 61 0.51 -3.18 -6.97
CA ARG A 61 -0.44 -2.09 -7.21
C ARG A 61 -1.45 -2.47 -8.28
N TYR A 62 -2.70 -2.05 -8.07
CA TYR A 62 -3.72 -2.00 -9.09
C TYR A 62 -4.16 -0.55 -9.26
N ASP A 63 -4.14 -0.04 -10.50
CA ASP A 63 -4.98 1.12 -10.84
C ASP A 63 -6.47 0.72 -10.78
N ILE A 64 -7.35 1.72 -10.80
CA ILE A 64 -8.80 1.54 -10.66
C ILE A 64 -9.33 0.60 -11.75
N LYS A 65 -8.87 0.76 -13.00
CA LYS A 65 -9.33 -0.06 -14.12
C LYS A 65 -8.97 -1.53 -13.90
N SER A 66 -7.71 -1.81 -13.62
CA SER A 66 -7.15 -3.13 -13.37
C SER A 66 -7.80 -3.80 -12.15
N PHE A 67 -8.09 -3.02 -11.11
CA PHE A 67 -8.80 -3.51 -9.93
C PHE A 67 -10.23 -3.94 -10.26
N LEU A 68 -10.99 -3.13 -11.00
CA LEU A 68 -12.37 -3.44 -11.39
C LEU A 68 -12.44 -4.69 -12.29
N GLU A 69 -11.48 -4.85 -13.21
CA GLU A 69 -11.37 -6.05 -14.04
C GLU A 69 -11.08 -7.32 -13.19
N LYS A 70 -10.16 -7.23 -12.22
CA LYS A 70 -9.85 -8.31 -11.27
C LYS A 70 -11.07 -8.69 -10.44
N PHE A 71 -11.77 -7.71 -9.89
CA PHE A 71 -12.93 -7.90 -9.02
C PHE A 71 -14.12 -8.53 -9.75
N SER A 72 -14.30 -8.19 -11.03
CA SER A 72 -15.36 -8.76 -11.87
C SER A 72 -15.13 -10.25 -12.15
N LYS A 73 -13.86 -10.68 -12.26
CA LYS A 73 -13.50 -12.08 -12.48
C LYS A 73 -13.64 -12.95 -11.23
N THR A 74 -13.52 -12.36 -10.03
CA THR A 74 -13.62 -13.09 -8.75
C THR A 74 -15.06 -13.32 -8.28
N LYS A 75 -16.05 -12.68 -8.93
CA LYS A 75 -17.49 -12.87 -8.66
C LYS A 75 -18.18 -13.91 -9.56
N LYS A 76 -17.45 -14.51 -10.50
CA LYS A 76 -17.89 -15.69 -11.25
C LYS A 76 -17.40 -16.95 -10.57
#